data_AF-A0A0Q4Y1A1-F1
#
_entry.id   AF-A0A0Q4Y1A1-F1
#
_cell.length_a   1.000
_cell.length_b   1.000
_cell.length_c   1.000
_cell.angle_alpha   90.00
_cell.angle_beta   90.00
_cell.angle_gamma   90.00
#
_symmetry.space_group_name_H-M   'P 1'
#
loop_
_entity.id
_entity.type
_entity.pdbx_description
1 polymer ?
#
loop_
_entity_poly.entity_id
_entity_poly.type
_entity_poly.pdbx_seq_one_letter_code
_entity_poly.pdbx_strand_id
1 'polypeptide(L)' 'MVVHAYETQAIQEALESGMARSELMAILDELSVTDLIPPHAGEAIADYAARATGELMVRYLAHNEDDTMPPLTGGP' A
#
# COMPACT_ATOMS: atom_id res chain seq x y z
N MET A 1 -10.49 18.94 2.58
CA MET A 1 -10.73 18.02 3.71
C MET A 1 -11.11 16.59 3.28
N VAL A 2 -11.52 16.32 2.04
CA VAL A 2 -11.91 14.96 1.59
C VAL A 2 -10.71 14.01 1.43
N VAL A 3 -9.55 14.52 0.97
CA VAL A 3 -8.29 13.74 0.83
C VAL A 3 -7.89 13.05 2.14
N HIS A 4 -7.98 13.78 3.26
CA HIS A 4 -7.68 13.22 4.58
C HIS A 4 -8.64 12.09 4.99
N ALA A 5 -9.89 12.11 4.51
CA ALA A 5 -10.86 11.05 4.79
C ALA A 5 -10.57 9.77 3.98
N TYR A 6 -10.13 9.92 2.72
CA TYR A 6 -9.65 8.81 1.90
C TYR A 6 -8.43 8.14 2.54
N GLU A 7 -7.42 8.93 2.91
CA GLU A 7 -6.20 8.41 3.54
C GLU A 7 -6.48 7.70 4.85
N THR A 8 -7.29 8.32 5.72
CA THR A 8 -7.61 7.74 7.03
C THR A 8 -8.30 6.39 6.86
N GLN A 9 -9.28 6.29 5.96
CA GLN A 9 -10.03 5.06 5.75
C GLN A 9 -9.16 3.95 5.14
N ALA A 10 -8.34 4.27 4.13
CA ALA A 10 -7.47 3.28 3.50
C ALA A 10 -6.38 2.76 4.44
N ILE A 11 -5.79 3.63 5.27
CA ILE A 11 -4.82 3.21 6.30
C ILE A 11 -5.50 2.28 7.30
N GLN A 12 -6.69 2.63 7.78
CA GLN A 12 -7.42 1.81 8.73
C GLN A 12 -7.73 0.43 8.15
N GLU A 13 -8.22 0.35 6.91
CA GLU A 13 -8.58 -0.90 6.26
C GLU A 13 -7.36 -1.80 5.98
N ALA A 14 -6.21 -1.21 5.62
CA ALA A 14 -4.95 -1.95 5.48
C ALA A 14 -4.48 -2.58 6.80
N LEU A 15 -4.57 -1.83 7.91
CA LEU A 15 -4.23 -2.34 9.25
C LEU A 15 -5.20 -3.45 9.69
N GLU A 16 -6.49 -3.28 9.46
CA GLU A 16 -7.52 -4.30 9.74
C GLU A 16 -7.34 -5.57 8.89
N SER A 17 -6.79 -5.42 7.69
CA SER A 17 -6.44 -6.52 6.78
C SER A 17 -5.15 -7.26 7.16
N GLY A 18 -4.49 -6.85 8.25
CA GLY A 18 -3.33 -7.52 8.83
C GLY A 18 -1.97 -6.98 8.39
N MET A 19 -1.93 -5.86 7.66
CA MET A 19 -0.66 -5.19 7.34
C MET A 19 -0.09 -4.52 8.59
N ALA A 20 1.18 -4.75 8.91
CA ALA A 20 1.82 -4.03 10.00
C ALA A 20 2.06 -2.57 9.62
N ARG A 21 1.96 -1.67 10.60
CA ARG A 21 2.19 -0.24 10.37
C ARG A 21 3.57 0.06 9.79
N SER A 22 4.59 -0.67 10.20
CA SER A 22 5.96 -0.53 9.68
C SER A 22 6.07 -0.95 8.21
N GLU A 23 5.38 -2.01 7.81
CA GLU A 23 5.35 -2.50 6.43
C GLU A 23 4.61 -1.51 5.53
N LEU A 24 3.49 -0.98 6.01
CA LEU A 24 2.76 0.08 5.32
C LEU A 24 3.64 1.33 5.10
N MET A 25 4.37 1.78 6.12
CA MET A 25 5.28 2.93 5.97
C MET A 25 6.43 2.63 5.00
N ALA A 26 6.95 1.40 4.98
CA ALA A 26 7.98 0.99 4.03
C ALA A 26 7.48 1.00 2.58
N ILE A 27 6.23 0.56 2.34
CA ILE A 27 5.60 0.60 1.01
C ILE A 27 5.33 2.04 0.56
N LEU A 28 4.96 2.91 1.49
CA LEU A 28 4.63 4.30 1.20
C LEU A 28 5.86 5.14 0.87
N ASP A 29 7.05 4.82 1.39
CA ASP A 29 8.31 5.52 1.09
C ASP A 29 8.19 7.05 1.15
N GLU A 30 7.72 7.57 2.29
CA GLU A 30 7.45 8.99 2.55
C GLU A 30 6.29 9.62 1.72
N LEU A 31 5.65 8.88 0.83
CA LEU A 31 4.46 9.32 0.10
C LEU A 31 3.18 9.11 0.92
N SER A 32 2.14 9.86 0.59
CA SER A 32 0.80 9.56 1.09
C SER A 32 0.14 8.44 0.30
N VAL A 33 -0.90 7.81 0.88
CA VAL A 33 -1.69 6.79 0.16
C VAL A 33 -2.31 7.38 -1.11
N THR A 34 -2.73 8.65 -1.07
CA THR A 34 -3.39 9.30 -2.22
C THR A 34 -2.40 9.75 -3.29
N ASP A 35 -1.13 9.97 -2.94
CA ASP A 35 -0.05 10.20 -3.91
C ASP A 35 0.32 8.90 -4.63
N LEU A 36 0.39 7.78 -3.88
CA LEU A 36 0.72 6.46 -4.43
C LEU A 36 -0.44 5.85 -5.22
N ILE A 37 -1.67 6.10 -4.77
CA ILE A 37 -2.91 5.54 -5.29
C ILE A 37 -3.94 6.67 -5.38
N PRO A 38 -3.98 7.40 -6.51
CA PRO A 38 -4.92 8.50 -6.66
C PRO A 38 -6.39 8.05 -6.61
N PRO A 39 -7.28 8.80 -5.94
CA PRO A 39 -8.71 8.53 -6.00
C PRO A 39 -9.28 8.85 -7.37
N HIS A 40 -10.28 8.07 -7.82
CA HIS A 40 -11.01 8.38 -9.04
C HIS A 40 -11.99 9.55 -8.83
N ALA A 41 -12.34 10.26 -9.90
CA ALA A 41 -13.29 11.36 -9.83
C ALA A 41 -14.67 10.85 -9.37
N GLY A 42 -15.14 11.35 -8.22
CA GLY A 42 -16.43 10.97 -7.64
C GLY A 42 -16.45 9.59 -6.96
N GLU A 43 -15.30 8.96 -6.76
CA GLU A 43 -15.18 7.67 -6.06
C GLU A 43 -15.71 7.79 -4.63
N ALA A 44 -16.52 6.84 -4.17
CA ALA A 44 -16.93 6.82 -2.77
C ALA A 44 -15.72 6.47 -1.87
N ILE A 45 -15.70 7.01 -0.64
CA ILE A 45 -14.59 6.78 0.30
C ILE A 45 -14.39 5.29 0.59
N ALA A 46 -15.47 4.53 0.74
CA ALA A 46 -15.40 3.08 0.97
C ALA A 46 -14.84 2.32 -0.25
N ASP A 47 -15.23 2.70 -1.46
CA ASP A 47 -14.74 2.07 -2.70
C ASP A 47 -13.25 2.34 -2.90
N TYR A 48 -12.82 3.57 -2.61
CA TYR A 48 -11.41 3.93 -2.59
C TYR A 48 -10.62 3.10 -1.57
N ALA A 49 -11.12 2.99 -0.34
CA ALA A 49 -10.39 2.31 0.74
C ALA A 49 -10.18 0.81 0.44
N ALA A 50 -11.20 0.14 -0.09
CA ALA A 50 -11.09 -1.25 -0.52
C ALA A 50 -10.08 -1.42 -1.67
N ARG A 51 -10.12 -0.55 -2.68
CA ARG A 51 -9.18 -0.57 -3.81
C ARG A 51 -7.75 -0.29 -3.37
N ALA A 52 -7.55 0.79 -2.60
CA ALA A 52 -6.25 1.21 -2.11
C ALA A 52 -5.62 0.12 -1.22
N THR A 53 -6.42 -0.53 -0.38
CA THR A 53 -5.95 -1.66 0.45
C THR A 53 -5.49 -2.85 -0.40
N GLY A 54 -6.27 -3.25 -1.43
CA GLY A 54 -5.86 -4.31 -2.34
C GLY A 54 -4.56 -3.99 -3.09
N GLU A 55 -4.45 -2.75 -3.55
CA GLU A 55 -3.25 -2.23 -4.23
C GLU A 55 -2.01 -2.15 -3.32
N LEU A 56 -2.18 -1.80 -2.04
CA LEU A 56 -1.11 -1.83 -1.04
C LEU A 56 -0.69 -3.27 -0.75
N MET A 57 -1.64 -4.21 -0.67
CA MET A 57 -1.34 -5.63 -0.44
C MET A 57 -0.57 -6.25 -1.60
N VAL A 58 -0.90 -5.90 -2.85
CA VAL A 58 -0.13 -6.36 -4.02
C VAL A 58 1.32 -5.86 -3.94
N ARG A 59 1.53 -4.58 -3.60
CA ARG A 59 2.87 -4.00 -3.43
C ARG A 59 3.64 -4.66 -2.29
N TYR A 60 2.97 -4.92 -1.16
CA TYR A 60 3.54 -5.67 -0.04
C TYR A 60 4.05 -7.05 -0.47
N LEU A 61 3.22 -7.80 -1.20
CA LEU A 61 3.60 -9.14 -1.66
C LEU A 61 4.77 -9.11 -2.64
N ALA A 62 4.78 -8.16 -3.58
CA ALA A 62 5.87 -7.99 -4.53
C ALA A 62 7.19 -7.59 -3.85
N HIS A 63 7.15 -6.70 -2.85
CA HIS A 63 8.34 -6.31 -2.07
C HIS A 63 8.96 -7.51 -1.34
N ASN A 64 8.14 -8.41 -0.81
CA ASN A 64 8.64 -9.61 -0.13
C ASN A 64 9.19 -10.67 -1.12
N GLU A 65 8.72 -10.70 -2.36
CA GLU A 65 9.30 -11.57 -3.41
C GLU A 65 10.74 -11.13 -3.77
N ASP A 66 11.01 -9.83 -3.81
CA ASP A 66 12.36 -9.30 -4.07
C ASP A 66 13.33 -9.59 -2.90
N ASP A 67 12.88 -9.49 -1.64
CA ASP A 67 13.68 -9.78 -0.45
C ASP A 67 14.04 -11.28 -0.29
N THR A 68 13.28 -12.18 -0.92
CA THR A 68 13.48 -13.63 -0.81
C THR A 68 14.40 -14.21 -1.89
N MET A 69 14.86 -13.42 -2.86
CA MET A 69 15.82 -13.87 -3.87
C MET A 69 17.26 -13.71 -3.36
N PRO A 70 18.00 -14.81 -3.07
CA PRO A 70 19.42 -14.69 -2.78
C PRO A 70 20.15 -14.12 -4.01
N PRO A 71 21.17 -13.26 -3.82
CA PRO A 71 21.93 -12.71 -4.93
C PRO A 71 22.49 -13.87 -5.77
N LEU A 72 22.25 -13.83 -7.09
CA LEU A 72 22.89 -14.71 -8.06
C LEU A 72 24.41 -14.49 -7.96
N THR A 73 25.06 -15.21 -7.06
CA THR A 73 26.50 -15.22 -6.97
C THR A 73 27.02 -15.89 -8.24
N GLY A 74 27.62 -15.06 -9.10
CA GLY A 74 28.27 -15.49 -10.31
C GLY A 74 29.28 -16.60 -10.00
N GLY A 75 29.10 -17.74 -10.66
CA GLY A 75 30.07 -18.82 -10.61
C GLY A 75 31.35 -18.43 -11.35
N PRO A 76 32.54 -18.72 -10.79
CA PRO A 76 33.70 -19.09 -11.57
C PRO A 76 33.61 -20.55 -12.03
#